data_AF-V2V113-F1
#
_entry.id   AF-V2V113-F1
#
_cell.length_a   1.000
_cell.length_b   1.000
_cell.length_c   1.000
_cell.angle_alpha   90.00
_cell.angle_beta   90.00
_cell.angle_gamma   90.00
#
_symmetry.space_group_name_H-M   'P 1'
#
loop_
_entity.id
_entity.type
_entity.pdbx_description
1 polymer ?
#
loop_
_entity_poly.entity_id
_entity_poly.type
_entity_poly.pdbx_seq_one_letter_code
_entity_poly.pdbx_strand_id
1 'polypeptide(L)' 'MNQQHTTSQPQIKIPYGYALRMFLGWSILYIGALVGLIGLLHRHII' A
#
# COMPACT_ATOMS: atom_id res chain seq x y z
N MET A 1 -25.13 -1.72 -37.22
CA MET A 1 -25.14 -1.24 -35.82
C MET A 1 -24.42 -2.28 -34.99
N ASN A 2 -23.17 -2.04 -34.60
CA ASN A 2 -22.34 -3.00 -33.87
C ASN A 2 -22.15 -2.47 -32.45
N GLN A 3 -22.82 -3.09 -31.48
CA GLN A 3 -22.75 -2.69 -30.07
C GLN A 3 -21.42 -3.17 -29.50
N GLN A 4 -20.38 -2.33 -29.60
CA GLN A 4 -19.19 -2.47 -28.79
C GLN A 4 -19.62 -2.30 -27.33
N HIS A 5 -19.77 -3.44 -26.66
CA HIS A 5 -19.92 -3.53 -25.22
C HIS A 5 -18.56 -3.11 -24.61
N THR A 6 -18.29 -1.81 -24.55
CA THR A 6 -17.21 -1.27 -23.72
C THR A 6 -17.68 -1.50 -22.30
N THR A 7 -17.22 -2.61 -21.72
CA THR A 7 -17.34 -2.87 -20.29
C THR A 7 -16.85 -1.62 -19.58
N SER A 8 -17.77 -0.88 -18.97
CA SER A 8 -17.51 0.25 -18.07
C SER A 8 -16.81 -0.24 -16.81
N GLN A 9 -15.71 -0.98 -16.95
CA GLN A 9 -14.74 -1.11 -15.88
C GLN A 9 -14.19 0.31 -15.71
N PRO A 10 -14.40 0.96 -14.56
CA PRO A 10 -13.68 2.19 -14.30
C PRO A 10 -12.21 1.80 -14.42
N GLN A 11 -11.53 2.27 -15.46
CA GLN A 11 -10.08 2.29 -15.43
C GLN A 11 -9.75 3.23 -14.29
N ILE A 12 -9.66 2.68 -13.08
CA ILE A 12 -9.09 3.32 -11.92
C ILE A 12 -7.63 3.43 -12.30
N LYS A 13 -7.33 4.47 -13.08
CA LYS A 13 -6.00 4.83 -13.51
C LYS A 13 -5.36 5.39 -12.25
N ILE A 14 -4.96 4.50 -11.35
CA ILE A 14 -4.34 4.85 -10.07
C ILE A 14 -3.17 5.74 -10.48
N PRO A 15 -3.25 7.06 -10.25
CA PRO A 15 -2.22 7.94 -10.74
C PRO A 15 -0.94 7.53 -10.04
N TYR A 16 0.18 7.47 -10.76
CA TYR A 16 1.48 7.07 -10.19
C TYR A 16 1.80 7.82 -8.89
N GLY A 17 1.37 9.09 -8.77
CA GLY A 17 1.47 9.86 -7.53
C GLY A 17 0.66 9.31 -6.35
N TYR A 18 -0.51 8.72 -6.58
CA TYR A 18 -1.30 8.04 -5.54
C TYR A 18 -0.64 6.73 -5.12
N ALA A 19 -0.16 5.93 -6.08
CA ALA A 19 0.57 4.70 -5.77
C ALA A 19 1.85 4.98 -4.97
N LEU A 20 2.60 6.03 -5.36
CA LEU A 20 3.81 6.46 -4.65
C LEU A 20 3.51 6.98 -3.24
N ARG A 21 2.46 7.80 -3.08
CA ARG A 21 2.02 8.28 -1.76
C ARG A 21 1.56 7.14 -0.86
N MET A 22 0.84 6.19 -1.43
CA MET A 22 0.42 4.99 -0.73
C MET A 22 1.65 4.19 -0.30
N PHE A 23 2.57 3.87 -1.21
CA PHE A 23 3.82 3.15 -0.91
C PHE A 23 4.64 3.84 0.20
N LEU A 24 4.78 5.17 0.16
CA LEU A 24 5.53 5.92 1.16
C LEU A 24 4.87 5.85 2.55
N GLY A 25 3.54 5.95 2.62
CA GLY A 25 2.79 5.79 3.87
C GLY A 25 2.88 4.38 4.44
N TRP A 26 2.73 3.36 3.60
CA TRP A 26 2.88 1.94 4.00
C TRP A 26 4.31 1.62 4.43
N SER A 27 5.33 2.24 3.82
CA SER A 27 6.73 2.03 4.19
C SER A 27 7.05 2.57 5.59
N ILE A 28 6.57 3.76 5.94
CA ILE A 28 6.76 4.33 7.28
C ILE A 28 6.04 3.49 8.34
N LEU A 29 4.80 3.06 8.04
CA LEU A 29 4.04 2.18 8.92
C LEU A 29 4.76 0.85 9.14
N TYR A 30 5.33 0.27 8.07
CA TYR A 30 6.08 -0.98 8.13
C TYR A 30 7.34 -0.85 8.99
N ILE A 31 8.16 0.19 8.78
CA ILE A 31 9.39 0.41 9.56
C ILE A 31 9.04 0.68 11.03
N GLY A 32 8.01 1.47 11.32
CA GLY A 32 7.56 1.73 12.69
C GLY A 32 7.10 0.45 13.41
N ALA A 33 6.29 -0.37 12.74
CA ALA A 33 5.86 -1.66 13.28
C ALA A 33 7.04 -2.63 13.48
N LEU A 34 7.97 -2.68 12.52
CA LEU A 34 9.17 -3.52 12.60
C LEU A 34 10.06 -3.12 13.78
N VAL A 35 10.34 -1.82 13.94
CA VAL A 35 11.16 -1.29 15.05
C VAL A 35 10.46 -1.53 16.39
N GLY A 36 9.15 -1.32 16.48
CA GLY A 36 8.38 -1.62 17.69
C GLY A 36 8.40 -3.10 18.04
N LEU A 37 8.26 -3.98 17.04
CA LEU A 37 8.32 -5.43 17.22
C LEU A 37 9.71 -5.91 17.63
N ILE A 38 10.77 -5.37 17.02
CA ILE A 38 12.16 -5.64 17.40
C ILE A 38 12.42 -5.18 18.84
N GLY A 39 11.95 -3.99 19.22
CA GLY A 39 12.08 -3.48 20.59
C GLY A 39 11.33 -4.36 21.61
N LEU A 40 10.14 -4.85 21.26
CA LEU A 40 9.36 -5.76 22.10
C LEU A 40 10.05 -7.12 22.26
N LEU A 41 10.58 -7.67 21.16
CA LEU A 41 11.31 -8.94 21.16
C LEU A 41 12.60 -8.83 21.98
N HIS A 42 13.34 -7.72 21.83
CA HIS A 42 14.56 -7.44 22.59
C HIS A 42 14.27 -7.31 24.10
N ARG A 43 13.17 -6.67 24.48
CA ARG A 43 12.72 -6.56 25.88
C ARG A 43 12.21 -7.89 26.46
N HIS A 44 11.75 -8.81 25.61
CA HIS A 44 11.24 -10.11 26.03
C HIS A 44 12.33 -11.20 26.10
N ILE A 45 13.45 -11.02 25.39
CA ILE A 45 14.59 -11.96 25.36
C ILE A 45 15.62 -11.67 26.46
N ILE A 46 15.77 -10.41 26.88
CA ILE A 46 16.62 -9.98 28.01
C ILE A 46 15.78 -9.97 29.29
#